data_AF-A0A6B3DP68-F1
#
_entry.id   AF-A0A6B3DP68-F1
#
_cell.length_a   1.000
_cell.length_b   1.000
_cell.length_c   1.000
_cell.angle_alpha   90.00
_cell.angle_beta   90.00
_cell.angle_gamma   90.00
#
_symmetry.space_group_name_H-M   'P 1'
#
loop_
_entity.id
_entity.type
_entity.pdbx_description
1 polymer ?
#
loop_
_entity_poly.entity_id
_entity_poly.type
_entity_poly.pdbx_seq_one_letter_code
_entity_poly.pdbx_strand_id
1 'polypeptide(L)'
;AAGTTPEQREALELAVRHRLTAHEVAAVLGLGLAAARELLASAACEVERTRAALAVVETGGCPGVAVLAGPDGFVLSTALRRELVRHVDDCPRCRRTAERAVPGRWPGACVTPAELPVL
;
A
#
# COMPACT_ATOMS: atom_id res chain seq x y z
N ALA A 1 1.67 -2.37 4.78
CA ALA A 1 2.13 -3.77 4.72
C ALA A 1 2.59 -4.22 3.32
N ALA A 2 3.90 -4.42 3.12
CA ALA A 2 4.37 -5.08 1.90
C ALA A 2 4.08 -6.59 1.89
N GLY A 3 2.90 -6.88 1.36
CA GLY A 3 2.33 -8.19 1.13
C GLY A 3 0.84 -8.13 1.43
N THR A 4 0.02 -8.20 0.39
CA THR A 4 -1.40 -8.52 0.54
C THR A 4 -1.52 -9.90 1.17
N THR A 5 -2.44 -10.09 2.13
CA THR A 5 -2.81 -11.42 2.61
C THR A 5 -3.36 -12.28 1.47
N PRO A 6 -3.44 -13.61 1.60
CA PRO A 6 -4.10 -14.46 0.61
C PRO A 6 -5.52 -13.99 0.29
N GLU A 7 -6.30 -13.64 1.31
CA GLU A 7 -7.68 -13.18 1.18
C GLU A 7 -7.76 -11.81 0.47
N GLN A 8 -6.86 -10.89 0.80
CA GLN A 8 -6.75 -9.62 0.09
C GLN A 8 -6.37 -9.81 -1.38
N ARG A 9 -5.50 -10.79 -1.68
CA ARG A 9 -5.08 -11.10 -3.05
C ARG A 9 -6.23 -11.67 -3.86
N GLU A 10 -6.97 -12.62 -3.28
CA GLU A 10 -8.16 -13.21 -3.90
C GLU A 10 -9.24 -12.14 -4.16
N ALA A 11 -9.52 -11.29 -3.16
CA ALA A 11 -10.46 -10.18 -3.33
C ALA A 11 -10.05 -9.23 -4.46
N LEU A 12 -8.76 -8.89 -4.57
CA LEU A 12 -8.24 -8.07 -5.67
C LEU A 12 -8.33 -8.77 -7.03
N GLU A 13 -8.05 -10.08 -7.10
CA GLU A 13 -8.18 -10.84 -8.34
C GLU A 13 -9.63 -10.84 -8.84
N LEU A 14 -10.58 -11.10 -7.94
CA LEU A 14 -12.01 -11.02 -8.25
C LEU A 14 -12.45 -9.62 -8.72
N ALA A 15 -12.02 -8.57 -8.00
CA ALA A 15 -12.41 -7.21 -8.35
C ALA A 15 -11.74 -6.68 -9.63
N VAL A 16 -10.47 -7.01 -9.87
CA VAL A 16 -9.67 -6.42 -10.95
C VAL A 16 -9.69 -7.30 -12.20
N ARG A 17 -9.34 -8.58 -12.08
CA ARG A 17 -9.27 -9.51 -13.22
C ARG A 17 -10.65 -9.94 -13.65
N HIS A 18 -11.52 -10.25 -12.70
CA HIS A 18 -12.89 -10.71 -12.97
C HIS A 18 -13.92 -9.58 -12.97
N ARG A 19 -13.50 -8.34 -12.64
CA ARG A 19 -14.34 -7.13 -12.71
C ARG A 19 -15.61 -7.21 -11.84
N LEU A 20 -15.57 -8.00 -10.78
CA LEU A 20 -16.67 -8.11 -9.84
C LEU A 20 -16.82 -6.83 -9.01
N THR A 21 -18.06 -6.46 -8.75
CA THR A 21 -18.40 -5.39 -7.81
C THR A 21 -18.14 -5.83 -6.37
N ALA A 22 -18.04 -4.89 -5.43
CA ALA A 22 -17.86 -5.22 -4.01
C ALA A 22 -18.98 -6.12 -3.45
N HIS A 23 -20.18 -6.05 -4.02
CA HIS A 23 -21.29 -6.92 -3.63
C HIS A 23 -21.10 -8.35 -4.13
N GLU A 24 -20.67 -8.52 -5.38
CA GLU A 24 -20.37 -9.85 -5.94
C GLU A 24 -19.15 -10.48 -5.27
N VAL A 25 -18.10 -9.70 -4.97
CA VAL A 25 -16.95 -10.17 -4.18
C VAL A 25 -17.39 -10.65 -2.79
N ALA A 26 -18.29 -9.91 -2.13
CA ALA A 26 -18.84 -10.31 -0.84
C ALA A 26 -19.56 -11.66 -0.92
N ALA A 27 -20.39 -11.85 -1.96
CA ALA A 27 -21.11 -13.10 -2.20
C ALA A 27 -20.15 -14.28 -2.45
N VAL A 28 -19.09 -14.09 -3.23
CA VAL A 28 -18.10 -15.14 -3.54
C VAL A 28 -17.29 -15.53 -2.30
N LEU A 29 -16.86 -14.55 -1.50
CA LEU A 29 -16.04 -14.80 -0.31
C LEU A 29 -16.86 -15.18 0.94
N GLY A 30 -18.19 -15.23 0.84
CA GLY A 30 -19.07 -15.50 1.98
C GLY A 30 -19.02 -14.41 3.06
N LEU A 31 -18.73 -13.16 2.67
CA LEU A 31 -18.60 -12.01 3.57
C LEU A 31 -19.84 -11.10 3.50
N GLY A 32 -20.04 -10.29 4.54
CA GLY A 32 -20.94 -9.14 4.47
C GLY A 32 -20.35 -8.02 3.59
N LEU A 33 -21.22 -7.23 2.93
CA LEU A 33 -20.79 -6.15 2.02
C LEU A 33 -19.84 -5.14 2.69
N ALA A 34 -20.05 -4.79 3.96
CA ALA A 34 -19.18 -3.88 4.69
C ALA A 34 -17.76 -4.46 4.84
N ALA A 35 -17.66 -5.72 5.28
CA ALA A 35 -16.40 -6.43 5.41
C ALA A 35 -15.67 -6.58 4.06
N ALA A 36 -16.40 -6.87 2.98
CA ALA A 36 -15.81 -6.95 1.64
C ALA A 36 -15.26 -5.60 1.15
N ARG A 37 -15.96 -4.49 1.44
CA ARG A 37 -15.49 -3.13 1.12
C ARG A 37 -14.23 -2.78 1.91
N GLU A 38 -14.19 -3.08 3.20
CA GLU A 38 -13.01 -2.87 4.04
C GLU A 38 -11.82 -3.72 3.56
N LEU A 39 -12.06 -4.98 3.23
CA LEU A 39 -11.05 -5.88 2.68
C LEU A 39 -10.47 -5.32 1.38
N LEU A 40 -11.32 -4.94 0.42
CA LEU A 40 -10.89 -4.34 -0.85
C LEU A 40 -10.16 -3.00 -0.65
N ALA A 41 -10.64 -2.14 0.26
CA ALA A 41 -10.00 -0.87 0.56
C ALA A 41 -8.61 -1.07 1.19
N SER A 42 -8.49 -2.00 2.14
CA SER A 42 -7.20 -2.35 2.75
C SER A 42 -6.24 -2.94 1.72
N ALA A 43 -6.72 -3.83 0.84
CA ALA A 43 -5.92 -4.46 -0.19
C ALA A 43 -5.42 -3.43 -1.23
N ALA A 44 -6.30 -2.54 -1.70
CA ALA A 44 -5.94 -1.45 -2.61
C ALA A 44 -4.93 -0.49 -1.97
N CYS A 45 -5.13 -0.13 -0.70
CA CYS A 45 -4.20 0.70 0.06
C CYS A 45 -2.79 0.08 0.10
N GLU A 46 -2.68 -1.24 0.26
CA GLU A 46 -1.39 -1.94 0.23
C GLU A 46 -0.68 -1.91 -1.13
N VAL A 47 -1.45 -2.08 -2.21
CA VAL A 47 -0.93 -2.01 -3.57
C VAL A 47 -0.43 -0.61 -3.88
N GLU A 48 -1.23 0.42 -3.59
CA GLU A 48 -0.88 1.81 -3.86
C GLU A 48 0.35 2.27 -3.07
N ARG A 49 0.44 1.88 -1.78
CA ARG A 49 1.64 2.17 -0.97
C ARG A 49 2.91 1.58 -1.58
N THR A 50 2.82 0.35 -2.09
CA THR A 50 3.96 -0.31 -2.74
C THR A 50 4.31 0.36 -4.06
N ARG A 51 3.31 0.67 -4.91
CA ARG A 51 3.50 1.35 -6.19
C ARG A 51 4.22 2.69 -6.01
N ALA A 52 3.82 3.44 -5.01
CA ALA A 52 4.40 4.75 -4.76
C ALA A 52 5.77 4.68 -4.10
N ALA A 53 6.03 3.65 -3.28
CA ALA A 53 7.38 3.38 -2.79
C ALA A 53 8.35 3.09 -3.95
N LEU A 54 7.89 2.39 -5.00
CA LEU A 54 8.67 2.18 -6.22
C LEU A 54 8.88 3.49 -7.00
N ALA A 55 7.89 4.37 -7.08
CA ALA A 55 8.07 5.69 -7.69
C ALA A 55 9.12 6.56 -6.96
N VAL A 56 9.23 6.43 -5.63
CA VAL A 56 10.30 7.07 -4.85
C VAL A 56 11.67 6.53 -5.23
N VAL A 57 11.79 5.21 -5.42
CA VAL A 57 13.02 4.57 -5.89
C VAL A 57 13.44 5.12 -7.24
N GLU A 58 12.50 5.18 -8.20
CA GLU A 58 12.73 5.69 -9.55
C GLU A 58 13.14 7.17 -9.56
N THR A 59 12.55 7.98 -8.67
CA THR A 59 12.93 9.39 -8.49
C THR A 59 14.35 9.55 -7.93
N GLY A 60 14.76 8.63 -7.04
CA GLY A 60 16.08 8.63 -6.42
C GLY A 60 16.33 9.78 -5.43
N GLY A 61 17.59 9.94 -5.02
CA GLY A 61 18.06 11.07 -4.19
C GLY A 61 17.84 10.94 -2.68
N CYS A 62 17.27 9.83 -2.18
CA CYS A 62 17.30 9.50 -0.76
C CYS A 62 18.45 8.53 -0.45
N PRO A 63 19.42 8.91 0.41
CA PRO A 63 20.51 8.01 0.79
C PRO A 63 20.03 6.70 1.44
N GLY A 64 18.95 6.76 2.25
CA GLY A 64 18.39 5.56 2.88
C GLY A 64 17.85 4.56 1.86
N VAL A 65 17.16 5.03 0.81
CA VAL A 65 16.72 4.18 -0.31
C VAL A 65 17.91 3.61 -1.09
N ALA A 66 18.97 4.40 -1.29
CA ALA A 66 20.19 3.93 -1.96
C ALA A 66 20.90 2.80 -1.19
N VAL A 67 20.92 2.88 0.15
CA VAL A 67 21.44 1.80 1.01
C VAL A 67 20.56 0.55 0.91
N LEU A 68 19.24 0.70 0.84
CA LEU A 68 18.30 -0.42 0.69
C LEU A 68 18.44 -1.14 -0.66
N ALA A 69 18.81 -0.42 -1.71
CA ALA A 69 18.99 -0.99 -3.05
C ALA A 69 20.21 -1.92 -3.15
N GLY A 70 21.21 -1.76 -2.28
CA GLY A 70 22.47 -2.50 -2.35
C GLY A 70 23.29 -2.20 -3.62
N PRO A 71 24.52 -2.74 -3.72
CA PRO A 71 25.40 -2.53 -4.87
C PRO A 71 24.92 -3.22 -6.16
N ASP A 72 24.13 -4.30 -6.04
CA ASP A 72 23.64 -5.09 -7.17
C ASP A 72 22.27 -4.62 -7.71
N GLY A 73 21.71 -3.54 -7.15
CA GLY A 73 20.40 -3.00 -7.51
C GLY A 73 19.20 -3.77 -6.93
N PHE A 74 17.99 -3.35 -7.33
CA PHE A 74 16.74 -3.84 -6.74
C PHE A 74 16.39 -5.27 -7.18
N VAL A 75 16.81 -6.27 -6.41
CA VAL A 75 16.07 -7.54 -6.37
C VAL A 75 14.89 -7.35 -5.43
N LEU A 76 13.69 -7.07 -5.99
CA LEU A 76 12.45 -6.81 -5.26
C LEU A 76 11.89 -8.05 -4.55
N SER A 77 12.66 -8.60 -3.63
CA SER A 77 12.19 -9.60 -2.68
C SER A 77 11.04 -9.05 -1.85
N THR A 78 10.21 -9.94 -1.29
CA THR A 78 9.13 -9.54 -0.38
C THR A 78 9.66 -8.83 0.86
N ALA A 79 10.84 -9.21 1.35
CA ALA A 79 11.50 -8.55 2.47
C ALA A 79 11.94 -7.12 2.10
N LEU A 80 12.56 -6.94 0.94
CA LEU A 80 13.00 -5.61 0.48
C LEU A 80 11.80 -4.67 0.25
N ARG A 81 10.70 -5.18 -0.30
CA ARG A 81 9.46 -4.38 -0.42
C ARG A 81 8.95 -3.91 0.94
N ARG A 82 9.04 -4.74 1.99
CA ARG A 82 8.67 -4.36 3.38
C ARG A 82 9.56 -3.29 3.96
N GLU A 83 10.85 -3.43 3.76
CA GLU A 83 11.81 -2.43 4.24
C GLU A 83 11.64 -1.10 3.49
N LEU A 84 11.48 -1.15 2.16
CA LEU A 84 11.28 0.05 1.35
C LEU A 84 10.00 0.80 1.74
N VAL A 85 8.89 0.09 1.90
CA VAL A 85 7.63 0.71 2.31
C VAL A 85 7.76 1.36 3.70
N ARG A 86 8.38 0.67 4.68
CA ARG A 86 8.65 1.26 6.00
C ARG A 86 9.53 2.51 5.90
N HIS A 87 10.58 2.46 5.09
CA HIS A 87 11.43 3.63 4.89
C HIS A 87 10.67 4.82 4.29
N VAL A 88 9.80 4.59 3.30
CA VAL A 88 9.00 5.66 2.68
C VAL A 88 7.99 6.23 3.68
N ASP A 89 7.41 5.39 4.54
CA ASP A 89 6.59 5.82 5.66
C ASP A 89 7.42 6.71 6.60
N ASP A 90 8.58 6.27 7.08
CA ASP A 90 9.34 6.98 8.13
C ASP A 90 10.17 8.18 7.64
N CYS A 91 10.53 8.24 6.36
CA CYS A 91 11.38 9.30 5.81
C CYS A 91 10.54 10.46 5.22
N PRO A 92 10.59 11.69 5.79
CA PRO A 92 9.78 12.82 5.31
C PRO A 92 10.08 13.26 3.87
N ARG A 93 11.30 13.00 3.39
CA ARG A 93 11.68 13.27 1.99
C ARG A 93 10.98 12.28 1.05
N CYS A 94 11.09 10.99 1.35
CA CYS A 94 10.44 9.93 0.58
C CYS A 94 8.93 10.08 0.62
N ARG A 95 8.34 10.33 1.80
CA ARG A 95 6.91 10.55 1.97
C ARG A 95 6.37 11.66 1.06
N ARG A 96 7.04 12.82 1.02
CA ARG A 96 6.65 13.93 0.12
C ARG A 96 6.77 13.57 -1.36
N THR A 97 7.78 12.79 -1.75
CA THR A 97 7.90 12.31 -3.13
C THR A 97 6.77 11.34 -3.47
N ALA A 98 6.45 10.45 -2.55
CA ALA A 98 5.41 9.45 -2.72
C ALA A 98 4.00 10.08 -2.77
N GLU A 99 3.74 11.10 -1.95
CA GLU A 99 2.52 11.93 -2.00
C GLU A 99 2.36 12.69 -3.33
N ARG A 100 3.46 13.07 -4.00
CA ARG A 100 3.38 13.66 -5.34
C ARG A 100 3.15 12.62 -6.45
N ALA A 101 3.53 11.37 -6.22
CA ALA A 101 3.40 10.30 -7.18
C ALA A 101 2.00 9.65 -7.21
N VAL A 102 1.22 9.82 -6.14
CA VAL A 102 -0.13 9.26 -6.01
C VAL A 102 -1.15 10.40 -5.92
N PRO A 103 -2.25 10.37 -6.68
CA PRO A 103 -3.34 11.31 -6.48
C PRO A 103 -4.01 11.08 -5.11
N GLY A 104 -3.92 12.04 -4.19
CA GLY A 104 -4.59 12.02 -2.89
C GLY A 104 -3.63 11.99 -1.68
N ARG A 105 -4.15 11.60 -0.52
CA ARG A 105 -3.36 11.46 0.72
C ARG A 105 -2.62 10.11 0.70
N TRP A 106 -1.38 10.09 1.18
CA TRP A 106 -0.57 8.87 1.32
C TRP A 106 -1.36 7.73 2.01
N PRO A 107 -1.45 6.52 1.42
CA PRO A 107 -2.20 5.41 2.00
C PRO A 107 -1.59 4.95 3.33
N GLY A 108 -2.33 5.04 4.44
CA GLY A 108 -1.83 4.71 5.78
C GLY A 108 -1.24 5.87 6.57
N ALA A 109 -1.25 7.10 6.04
CA ALA A 109 -1.02 8.30 6.84
C ALA A 109 -2.24 8.68 7.72
N CYS A 110 -3.35 7.93 7.63
CA CYS A 110 -4.34 7.89 8.69
C CYS A 110 -3.74 7.11 9.87
N VAL A 111 -2.92 7.79 10.67
CA VAL A 111 -3.04 7.58 12.12
C VAL A 111 -4.49 7.96 12.40
N THR A 112 -5.35 7.00 12.71
CA THR A 112 -6.57 7.33 13.45
C THR A 112 -6.07 8.13 14.65
N PRO A 113 -6.40 9.43 14.80
CA PRO A 113 -6.00 10.14 16.00
C PRO A 113 -6.57 9.33 17.16
N ALA A 114 -5.69 8.95 18.09
CA ALA A 114 -6.10 8.18 19.26
C ALA A 114 -7.03 9.00 20.19
N GLU A 115 -7.24 10.28 19.93
CA GLU A 115 -8.21 11.11 20.64
C GLU A 115 -8.91 12.06 19.67
N LEU A 116 -10.24 12.06 19.74
CA LEU A 116 -11.09 13.12 19.20
C LEU A 116 -10.86 14.38 20.06
N PRO A 117 -10.45 15.53 19.49
CA PRO A 117 -10.59 16.79 20.19
C PRO A 117 -12.08 17.14 20.21
N VAL A 118 -12.71 16.92 21.35
CA VAL A 118 -13.92 17.63 21.73
C VAL A 118 -13.47 19.00 22.18
N LEU A 119 -13.69 20.04 21.34
CA LEU A 119 -14.06 21.40 21.74
C LEU A 119 -14.65 22.12 20.51
#